data_AF-A0A7H4MT04-F1
#
_entry.id   AF-A0A7H4MT04-F1
#
_cell.length_a   1.000
_cell.length_b   1.000
_cell.length_c   1.000
_cell.angle_alpha   90.00
_cell.angle_beta   90.00
_cell.angle_gamma   90.00
#
_symmetry.space_group_name_H-M   'P 1'
#
loop_
_entity.id
_entity.type
_entity.pdbx_description
1 polymer ?
#
loop_
_entity_poly.entity_id
_entity_poly.type
_entity_poly.pdbx_seq_one_letter_code
_entity_poly.pdbx_strand_id
1 'polypeptide(L)'
;MHVISKEPFEEAAKRYPNDSLAIRALYRLVRETDFSSPAEMLTLIPSLDNFKYRNKWWVLDVGGNNLRVIAYINFVNKRFYVKHIATHADYDKLTRYYRGEQRMITDTAKAIEATKQLVAAVPFLGGSSSESDYREAMELVDYLIENDDENPLIDFLASKIADYEDNSPRFAEFNKAIAEIPVGVALLRTLIDQHKLSYSDLKDEIGSKSLVSQILSGQRSLTITHIKALSARFGVKPEWFL
;
A
#
# COMPACT_ATOMS: atom_id res chain seq x y z
N MET A 1 2.77 3.39 -5.06
CA MET A 1 3.81 3.55 -4.02
C MET A 1 3.25 4.34 -2.84
N HIS A 2 3.82 4.20 -1.63
CA HIS A 2 3.42 4.99 -0.47
C HIS A 2 4.07 6.39 -0.48
N VAL A 3 3.25 7.42 -0.70
CA VAL A 3 3.66 8.83 -0.61
C VAL A 3 3.60 9.29 0.84
N ILE A 4 4.76 9.56 1.43
CA ILE A 4 4.91 9.85 2.88
C ILE A 4 4.19 11.13 3.30
N SER A 5 4.19 12.17 2.45
CA SER A 5 3.46 13.40 2.74
C SER A 5 2.90 14.01 1.46
N LYS A 6 1.64 14.46 1.54
CA LYS A 6 0.95 15.22 0.48
C LYS A 6 1.23 16.72 0.56
N GLU A 7 1.70 17.22 1.70
CA GLU A 7 1.86 18.65 1.98
C GLU A 7 2.75 19.37 0.95
N PRO A 8 3.94 18.86 0.54
CA PRO A 8 4.76 19.52 -0.48
C PRO A 8 4.04 19.73 -1.82
N PHE A 9 3.17 18.77 -2.20
CA PHE A 9 2.37 18.88 -3.42
C PHE A 9 1.28 19.94 -3.26
N GLU A 10 0.60 19.96 -2.12
CA GLU A 10 -0.45 20.94 -1.84
C GLU A 10 0.10 22.37 -1.80
N GLU A 11 1.20 22.59 -1.10
CA GLU A 11 1.88 23.88 -1.01
C GLU A 11 2.36 24.35 -2.39
N ALA A 12 2.99 23.46 -3.16
CA ALA A 12 3.46 23.78 -4.51
C ALA A 12 2.30 24.10 -5.45
N ALA A 13 1.19 23.35 -5.38
CA ALA A 13 0.00 23.59 -6.20
C ALA A 13 -0.67 24.94 -5.88
N LYS A 14 -0.57 25.42 -4.63
CA LYS A 14 -1.00 26.77 -4.22
C LYS A 14 -0.02 27.83 -4.74
N ARG A 15 1.27 27.57 -4.63
CA ARG A 15 2.34 28.52 -5.01
C ARG A 15 2.50 28.68 -6.52
N TYR A 16 2.24 27.63 -7.29
CA TYR A 16 2.39 27.57 -8.75
C TYR A 16 1.04 27.19 -9.39
N PRO A 17 0.05 28.12 -9.41
CA PRO A 17 -1.31 27.80 -9.85
C PRO A 17 -1.39 27.32 -11.30
N ASN A 18 -0.51 27.84 -12.17
CA ASN A 18 -0.43 27.44 -13.58
C ASN A 18 -0.02 25.96 -13.75
N ASP A 19 0.74 25.41 -12.81
CA ASP A 19 1.22 24.02 -12.83
C ASP A 19 0.44 23.11 -11.87
N SER A 20 -0.60 23.62 -11.19
CA SER A 20 -1.36 22.94 -10.14
C SER A 20 -1.96 21.61 -10.60
N LEU A 21 -2.50 21.56 -11.82
CA LEU A 21 -3.04 20.32 -12.40
C LEU A 21 -1.95 19.27 -12.60
N ALA A 22 -0.77 19.67 -13.10
CA ALA A 22 0.35 18.76 -13.31
C ALA A 22 0.90 18.21 -11.98
N ILE A 23 1.00 19.06 -10.94
CA ILE A 23 1.43 18.66 -9.60
C ILE A 23 0.46 17.64 -8.99
N ARG A 24 -0.86 17.87 -9.10
CA ARG A 24 -1.89 16.93 -8.62
C ARG A 24 -1.89 15.62 -9.40
N ALA A 25 -1.69 15.68 -10.71
CA ALA A 25 -1.58 14.50 -11.56
C ALA A 25 -0.38 13.63 -11.17
N LEU A 26 0.79 14.26 -10.94
CA LEU A 26 1.98 13.55 -10.46
C LEU A 26 1.73 12.87 -9.10
N TYR A 27 1.13 13.58 -8.13
CA TYR A 27 0.79 12.99 -6.83
C TYR A 27 -0.08 11.74 -6.98
N ARG A 28 -1.14 11.83 -7.80
CA ARG A 28 -2.02 10.69 -8.06
C ARG A 28 -1.28 9.55 -8.74
N LEU A 29 -0.50 9.83 -9.79
CA LEU A 29 0.26 8.81 -10.51
C LEU A 29 1.17 7.98 -9.59
N VAL A 30 1.96 8.66 -8.76
CA VAL A 30 2.91 8.00 -7.84
C VAL A 30 2.19 7.19 -6.75
N ARG A 31 1.03 7.68 -6.30
CA ARG A 31 0.21 6.98 -5.30
C ARG A 31 -0.35 5.67 -5.87
N GLU A 32 -0.92 5.73 -7.07
CA GLU A 32 -1.63 4.62 -7.70
C GLU A 32 -0.73 3.61 -8.42
N THR A 33 0.51 3.98 -8.75
CA THR A 33 1.44 3.11 -9.49
C THR A 33 2.47 2.47 -8.57
N ASP A 34 2.68 1.17 -8.68
CA ASP A 34 3.69 0.45 -7.91
C ASP A 34 4.99 0.25 -8.68
N PHE A 35 5.87 1.26 -8.62
CA PHE A 35 7.20 1.17 -9.24
C PHE A 35 8.13 0.28 -8.41
N SER A 36 8.67 -0.76 -9.01
CA SER A 36 9.64 -1.69 -8.40
C SER A 36 11.09 -1.31 -8.73
N SER A 37 11.31 -0.47 -9.73
CA SER A 37 12.65 -0.02 -10.12
C SER A 37 12.66 1.40 -10.71
N PRO A 38 13.82 2.07 -10.73
CA PRO A 38 13.99 3.32 -11.47
C PRO A 38 13.65 3.17 -12.96
N ALA A 39 13.97 2.02 -13.56
CA ALA A 39 13.72 1.73 -14.97
C ALA A 39 12.22 1.75 -15.29
N GLU A 40 11.39 1.18 -14.42
CA GLU A 40 9.92 1.26 -14.56
C GLU A 40 9.42 2.69 -14.43
N MET A 41 9.93 3.45 -13.45
CA MET A 41 9.51 4.83 -13.28
C MET A 41 9.90 5.72 -14.47
N LEU A 42 11.05 5.47 -15.08
CA LEU A 42 11.49 6.15 -16.30
C LEU A 42 10.52 5.98 -17.48
N THR A 43 9.75 4.88 -17.53
CA THR A 43 8.76 4.67 -18.60
C THR A 43 7.61 5.68 -18.57
N LEU A 44 7.25 6.16 -17.38
CA LEU A 44 6.16 7.13 -17.17
C LEU A 44 6.70 8.53 -16.86
N ILE A 45 7.91 8.64 -16.33
CA ILE A 45 8.58 9.88 -15.94
C ILE A 45 10.00 9.89 -16.54
N PRO A 46 10.15 10.20 -17.85
CA PRO A 46 11.45 10.16 -18.52
C PRO A 46 12.47 11.18 -18.01
N SER A 47 12.02 12.20 -17.28
CA SER A 47 12.88 13.22 -16.65
C SER A 47 13.50 12.78 -15.33
N LEU A 48 13.21 11.57 -14.85
CA LEU A 48 13.77 11.05 -13.61
C LEU A 48 15.30 10.92 -13.71
N ASP A 49 16.02 11.55 -12.78
CA ASP A 49 17.48 11.46 -12.67
C ASP A 49 17.91 11.40 -11.20
N ASN A 50 19.13 10.93 -10.96
CA ASN A 50 19.71 10.87 -9.63
C ASN A 50 20.07 12.26 -9.10
N PHE A 51 19.66 12.57 -7.87
CA PHE A 51 20.13 13.75 -7.17
C PHE A 51 21.48 13.46 -6.50
N LYS A 52 22.56 13.69 -7.25
CA LYS A 52 23.95 13.25 -6.97
C LYS A 52 24.51 13.57 -5.59
N TYR A 53 23.95 14.55 -4.87
CA TYR A 53 24.45 14.98 -3.57
C TYR A 53 23.89 14.17 -2.39
N ARG A 54 22.86 13.33 -2.62
CA ARG A 54 22.25 12.52 -1.55
C ARG A 54 21.87 11.14 -2.03
N ASN A 55 22.27 10.13 -1.27
CA ASN A 55 21.94 8.74 -1.55
C ASN A 55 20.43 8.51 -1.57
N LYS A 56 19.92 7.81 -2.59
CA LYS A 56 18.49 7.52 -2.84
C LYS A 56 17.60 8.76 -3.05
N TRP A 57 18.20 9.92 -3.34
CA TRP A 57 17.45 11.10 -3.74
C TRP A 57 17.45 11.22 -5.26
N TRP A 58 16.33 11.71 -5.78
CA TRP A 58 16.02 11.79 -7.19
C TRP A 58 15.49 13.18 -7.50
N VAL A 59 15.66 13.58 -8.75
CA VAL A 59 15.04 14.77 -9.32
C VAL A 59 14.17 14.35 -10.50
N LEU A 60 13.02 14.98 -10.67
CA LEU A 60 12.17 14.82 -11.84
C LEU A 60 11.47 16.14 -12.16
N ASP A 61 10.92 16.22 -13.38
CA ASP A 61 10.29 17.43 -13.90
C ASP A 61 8.77 17.35 -13.79
N VAL A 62 8.12 18.49 -13.50
CA VAL A 62 6.64 18.61 -13.52
C VAL A 62 6.23 19.97 -14.07
N GLY A 63 5.01 20.05 -14.62
CA GLY A 63 4.50 21.30 -15.21
C GLY A 63 5.24 21.69 -16.49
N GLY A 64 5.49 20.74 -17.40
CA GLY A 64 6.19 21.04 -18.66
C GLY A 64 7.63 21.56 -18.47
N ASN A 65 8.36 21.00 -17.50
CA ASN A 65 9.72 21.39 -17.11
C ASN A 65 9.84 22.74 -16.38
N ASN A 66 8.72 23.36 -15.98
CA ASN A 66 8.73 24.59 -15.17
C ASN A 66 9.26 24.35 -13.76
N LEU A 67 9.03 23.15 -13.22
CA LEU A 67 9.34 22.80 -11.83
C LEU A 67 10.18 21.53 -11.76
N ARG A 68 11.02 21.47 -10.72
CA ARG A 68 11.82 20.32 -10.29
C ARG A 68 11.29 19.79 -8.98
N VAL A 69 11.03 18.49 -8.94
CA VAL A 69 10.66 17.76 -7.73
C VAL A 69 11.91 17.06 -7.21
N ILE A 70 12.35 17.40 -6.01
CA ILE A 70 13.43 16.69 -5.31
C ILE A 70 12.79 15.73 -4.31
N ALA A 71 13.00 14.44 -4.52
CA ALA A 71 12.36 13.40 -3.72
C ALA A 71 13.35 12.32 -3.26
N TYR A 72 13.17 11.81 -2.05
CA TYR A 72 13.69 10.50 -1.65
C TYR A 72 12.78 9.42 -2.22
N ILE A 73 13.36 8.43 -2.89
CA ILE A 73 12.61 7.29 -3.43
C ILE A 73 13.31 6.00 -3.01
N ASN A 74 12.55 5.10 -2.38
CA ASN A 74 12.97 3.75 -2.05
C ASN A 74 12.05 2.76 -2.76
N PHE A 75 12.53 2.20 -3.86
CA PHE A 75 11.81 1.25 -4.70
C PHE A 75 11.63 -0.12 -4.06
N VAL A 76 12.45 -0.48 -3.07
CA VAL A 76 12.29 -1.76 -2.34
C VAL A 76 11.13 -1.63 -1.36
N ASN A 77 11.14 -0.57 -0.54
CA ASN A 77 10.12 -0.36 0.49
C ASN A 77 8.91 0.43 -0.03
N LYS A 78 8.82 0.66 -1.35
CA LYS A 78 7.77 1.43 -2.03
C LYS A 78 7.50 2.81 -1.41
N ARG A 79 8.54 3.52 -0.95
CA ARG A 79 8.41 4.86 -0.31
C ARG A 79 8.78 5.98 -1.25
N PHE A 80 7.94 7.02 -1.27
CA PHE A 80 8.18 8.26 -1.99
C PHE A 80 7.99 9.47 -1.07
N TYR A 81 9.04 10.28 -0.90
CA TYR A 81 9.00 11.48 -0.06
C TYR A 81 9.52 12.67 -0.83
N VAL A 82 8.63 13.61 -1.15
CA VAL A 82 9.03 14.89 -1.74
C VAL A 82 9.55 15.79 -0.66
N LYS A 83 10.75 16.32 -0.85
CA LYS A 83 11.28 17.37 0.01
C LYS A 83 11.00 18.76 -0.53
N HIS A 84 11.12 18.93 -1.85
CA HIS A 84 10.97 20.22 -2.52
C HIS A 84 10.27 20.07 -3.85
N ILE A 85 9.40 21.02 -4.19
CA ILE A 85 8.93 21.30 -5.55
C ILE A 85 9.26 22.76 -5.83
N ALA A 86 10.18 23.01 -6.75
CA ALA A 86 10.81 24.32 -6.91
C ALA A 86 11.01 24.67 -8.38
N THR A 87 11.13 25.96 -8.68
CA THR A 87 11.58 26.43 -10.00
C THR A 87 13.03 26.01 -10.25
N HIS A 88 13.49 26.09 -11.50
CA HIS A 88 14.89 25.81 -11.83
C HIS A 88 15.88 26.69 -11.04
N ALA A 89 15.57 27.98 -10.90
CA ALA A 89 16.41 28.92 -10.17
C ALA A 89 16.53 28.57 -8.68
N ASP A 90 15.45 28.10 -8.06
CA ASP A 90 15.46 27.68 -6.66
C ASP A 90 16.07 26.28 -6.49
N TYR A 91 15.89 25.39 -7.47
CA TYR A 91 16.58 24.10 -7.53
C TYR A 91 18.11 24.29 -7.50
N ASP A 92 18.64 25.23 -8.26
CA ASP A 92 20.08 25.52 -8.27
C ASP A 92 20.58 26.00 -6.89
N LYS A 93 19.80 26.81 -6.17
CA LYS A 93 20.12 27.21 -4.79
C LYS A 93 20.09 26.02 -3.84
N LEU A 94 19.07 25.16 -3.95
CA LEU A 94 18.93 23.95 -3.14
C LEU A 94 20.10 22.99 -3.38
N THR A 95 20.57 22.83 -4.62
CA THR A 95 21.74 21.97 -4.90
C THR A 95 22.98 22.44 -4.16
N ARG A 96 23.20 23.76 -4.04
CA ARG A 96 24.31 24.33 -3.27
C ARG A 96 24.14 24.08 -1.77
N TYR A 97 22.93 24.27 -1.24
CA TYR A 97 22.63 23.96 0.16
C TYR A 97 22.92 22.49 0.49
N TYR A 98 22.51 21.57 -0.38
CA TYR A 98 22.68 20.14 -0.16
C TYR A 98 24.11 19.62 -0.32
N ARG A 99 25.05 20.45 -0.79
CA ARG A 99 26.49 20.16 -0.74
C ARG A 99 27.10 20.37 0.65
N GLY A 100 26.43 21.09 1.57
CA GLY A 100 26.90 21.32 2.94
C GLY A 100 26.41 20.27 3.94
N GLU A 101 27.10 20.16 5.09
CA GLU A 101 26.72 19.27 6.19
C GLU A 101 25.33 19.60 6.77
N GLN A 102 24.54 18.57 7.05
CA GLN A 102 23.24 18.73 7.69
C GLN A 102 23.35 18.91 9.19
N ARG A 103 22.65 19.91 9.73
CA ARG A 103 22.27 19.91 11.15
C ARG A 103 21.25 18.80 11.41
N MET A 104 21.59 17.87 12.29
CA MET A 104 20.61 17.02 12.98
C MET A 104 19.85 17.87 14.01
N ILE A 105 18.55 17.62 14.14
CA ILE A 105 17.73 18.23 15.18
C ILE A 105 17.98 17.43 16.48
N THR A 106 18.01 18.11 17.63
CA THR A 106 18.48 17.57 18.92
C THR A 106 17.75 16.30 19.39
N ASP A 107 16.49 16.06 18.99
CA ASP A 107 15.74 14.86 19.38
C ASP A 107 15.78 13.71 18.36
N THR A 108 16.39 13.89 17.19
CA THR A 108 16.51 12.82 16.19
C THR A 108 17.37 11.67 16.70
N ALA A 109 18.44 11.96 17.44
CA ALA A 109 19.33 10.94 18.00
C ALA A 109 18.62 10.04 19.03
N LYS A 110 17.77 10.63 19.89
CA LYS A 110 16.99 9.89 20.89
C LYS A 110 15.98 8.96 20.23
N ALA A 111 15.24 9.45 19.23
CA ALA A 111 14.27 8.62 18.50
C ALA A 111 14.95 7.44 17.79
N ILE A 112 16.11 7.66 17.19
CA ILE A 112 16.90 6.60 16.57
C ILE A 112 17.33 5.57 17.62
N GLU A 113 17.80 6.01 18.78
CA GLU A 113 18.24 5.09 19.83
C GLU A 113 17.09 4.27 20.43
N ALA A 114 15.94 4.90 20.70
CA ALA A 114 14.74 4.20 21.13
C ALA A 114 14.29 3.15 20.10
N THR A 115 14.39 3.48 18.80
CA THR A 115 14.06 2.53 17.73
C THR A 115 15.01 1.33 17.74
N LYS A 116 16.31 1.52 18.00
CA LYS A 116 17.26 0.39 18.11
C LYS A 116 16.92 -0.52 19.29
N GLN A 117 16.56 0.07 20.44
CA GLN A 117 16.15 -0.70 21.62
C GLN A 117 14.89 -1.52 21.33
N LEU A 118 13.91 -0.93 20.65
CA LEU A 118 12.70 -1.63 20.24
C LEU A 118 13.02 -2.79 19.29
N VAL A 119 13.85 -2.56 18.27
CA VAL A 119 14.26 -3.62 17.32
C VAL A 119 15.07 -4.71 18.02
N ALA A 120 15.87 -4.38 19.03
CA ALA A 120 16.58 -5.39 19.81
C ALA A 120 15.62 -6.25 20.66
N ALA A 121 14.54 -5.66 21.18
CA ALA A 121 13.51 -6.37 21.93
C ALA A 121 12.56 -7.16 21.02
N VAL A 122 12.29 -6.67 19.81
CA VAL A 122 11.39 -7.27 18.83
C VAL A 122 12.08 -7.30 17.45
N PRO A 123 12.96 -8.28 17.20
CA PRO A 123 13.75 -8.36 15.97
C PRO A 123 12.92 -8.37 14.68
N PHE A 124 11.68 -8.87 14.77
CA PHE A 124 10.73 -8.89 13.66
C PHE A 124 10.46 -7.49 13.09
N LEU A 125 10.39 -6.45 13.94
CA LEU A 125 10.23 -5.05 13.50
C LEU A 125 11.47 -4.52 12.76
N GLY A 126 12.64 -5.10 13.03
CA GLY A 126 13.91 -4.80 12.35
C GLY A 126 14.05 -5.44 10.97
N GLY A 127 13.08 -6.24 10.54
CA GLY A 127 13.12 -6.94 9.25
C GLY A 127 13.68 -8.36 9.33
N SER A 128 13.74 -8.97 10.52
CA SER A 128 13.94 -10.41 10.59
C SER A 128 12.79 -11.15 9.92
N SER A 129 13.11 -12.19 9.15
CA SER A 129 12.15 -13.05 8.47
C SER A 129 12.23 -14.49 9.00
N SER A 130 12.70 -14.67 10.23
CA SER A 130 12.75 -15.99 10.85
C SER A 130 11.36 -16.41 11.33
N GLU A 131 11.08 -17.71 11.27
CA GLU A 131 9.83 -18.29 11.78
C GLU A 131 9.69 -18.11 13.30
N SER A 132 10.81 -18.05 14.04
CA SER A 132 10.79 -17.81 15.50
C SER A 132 10.34 -16.38 15.79
N ASP A 133 10.97 -15.40 15.15
CA ASP A 133 10.64 -13.98 15.36
C ASP A 133 9.19 -13.67 14.92
N TYR A 134 8.70 -14.35 13.88
CA TYR A 134 7.30 -14.26 13.47
C TYR A 134 6.35 -14.79 14.56
N ARG A 135 6.65 -15.94 15.19
CA ARG A 135 5.83 -16.49 16.27
C ARG A 135 5.84 -15.61 17.52
N GLU A 136 7.01 -15.10 17.90
CA GLU A 136 7.16 -14.18 19.02
C GLU A 136 6.39 -12.86 18.76
N ALA A 137 6.38 -12.37 17.51
CA ALA A 137 5.56 -11.22 17.12
C ALA A 137 4.06 -11.50 17.25
N MET A 138 3.59 -12.70 16.90
CA MET A 138 2.19 -13.11 17.09
C MET A 138 1.81 -13.18 18.57
N GLU A 139 2.67 -13.80 19.40
CA GLU A 139 2.45 -13.86 20.86
C GLU A 139 2.40 -12.45 21.48
N LEU A 140 3.22 -11.53 20.98
CA LEU A 140 3.18 -10.13 21.41
C LEU A 140 1.89 -9.42 20.98
N VAL A 141 1.37 -9.68 19.78
CA VAL A 141 0.07 -9.16 19.36
C VAL A 141 -1.04 -9.68 20.27
N ASP A 142 -1.07 -10.99 20.55
CA ASP A 142 -2.07 -11.59 21.43
C ASP A 142 -2.01 -10.95 22.83
N TYR A 143 -0.81 -10.79 23.40
CA TYR A 143 -0.62 -10.11 24.67
C TYR A 143 -1.14 -8.66 24.64
N LEU A 144 -0.82 -7.89 23.60
CA LEU A 144 -1.27 -6.50 23.49
C LEU A 144 -2.78 -6.41 23.35
N ILE A 145 -3.43 -7.28 22.55
CA ILE A 145 -4.89 -7.29 22.43
C ILE A 145 -5.57 -7.57 23.78
N GLU A 146 -4.97 -8.42 24.62
CA GLU A 146 -5.54 -8.75 25.92
C GLU A 146 -5.25 -7.71 27.01
N ASN A 147 -4.15 -6.95 26.90
CA ASN A 147 -3.63 -6.13 28.01
C ASN A 147 -3.49 -4.63 27.70
N ASP A 148 -3.37 -4.24 26.43
CA ASP A 148 -3.14 -2.87 25.96
C ASP A 148 -3.51 -2.73 24.47
N ASP A 149 -4.80 -2.85 24.16
CA ASP A 149 -5.34 -2.94 22.78
C ASP A 149 -5.28 -1.62 21.99
N GLU A 150 -4.97 -0.51 22.66
CA GLU A 150 -4.71 0.80 22.05
C GLU A 150 -3.21 1.04 21.80
N ASN A 151 -2.33 0.08 22.11
CA ASN A 151 -0.89 0.26 21.96
C ASN A 151 -0.50 0.44 20.48
N PRO A 152 0.23 1.52 20.11
CA PRO A 152 0.67 1.75 18.72
C PRO A 152 1.54 0.63 18.14
N LEU A 153 2.14 -0.22 18.99
CA LEU A 153 2.94 -1.36 18.56
C LEU A 153 2.13 -2.37 17.75
N ILE A 154 0.82 -2.46 17.98
CA ILE A 154 -0.10 -3.33 17.24
C ILE A 154 -0.05 -3.02 15.75
N ASP A 155 -0.14 -1.74 15.36
CA ASP A 155 -0.12 -1.34 13.95
C ASP A 155 1.23 -1.67 13.27
N PHE A 156 2.33 -1.48 13.99
CA PHE A 156 3.67 -1.80 13.48
C PHE A 156 3.85 -3.31 13.28
N LEU A 157 3.38 -4.12 14.24
CA LEU A 157 3.42 -5.57 14.17
C LEU A 157 2.50 -6.10 13.06
N ALA A 158 1.25 -5.62 13.00
CA ALA A 158 0.27 -6.03 11.99
C ALA A 158 0.79 -5.77 10.57
N SER A 159 1.39 -4.60 10.32
CA SER A 159 2.00 -4.30 9.03
C SER A 159 3.15 -5.27 8.70
N LYS A 160 3.98 -5.64 9.68
CA LYS A 160 5.12 -6.55 9.46
C LYS A 160 4.70 -8.00 9.30
N ILE A 161 3.66 -8.42 10.02
CA ILE A 161 3.05 -9.75 9.91
C ILE A 161 2.47 -9.91 8.52
N ALA A 162 1.65 -8.96 8.06
CA ALA A 162 1.08 -8.99 6.71
C ALA A 162 2.18 -9.06 5.63
N ASP A 163 3.21 -8.20 5.71
CA ASP A 163 4.36 -8.24 4.80
C ASP A 163 5.02 -9.64 4.79
N TYR A 164 5.18 -10.27 5.95
CA TYR A 164 5.79 -11.59 6.07
C TYR A 164 4.90 -12.69 5.48
N GLU A 165 3.61 -12.71 5.83
CA GLU A 165 2.65 -13.72 5.38
C GLU A 165 2.42 -13.65 3.87
N ASP A 166 2.36 -12.45 3.28
CA ASP A 166 2.18 -12.26 1.84
C ASP A 166 3.36 -12.80 1.01
N ASN A 167 4.58 -12.77 1.56
CA ASN A 167 5.82 -13.06 0.82
C ASN A 167 6.53 -14.35 1.25
N SER A 168 6.16 -14.95 2.38
CA SER A 168 6.82 -16.16 2.89
C SER A 168 6.44 -17.41 2.09
N PRO A 169 7.39 -18.28 1.73
CA PRO A 169 7.10 -19.57 1.09
C PRO A 169 6.14 -20.46 1.90
N ARG A 170 6.08 -20.26 3.22
CA ARG A 170 5.17 -20.99 4.12
C ARG A 170 3.70 -20.78 3.76
N PHE A 171 3.32 -19.58 3.35
CA PHE A 171 1.94 -19.20 3.04
C PHE A 171 1.67 -19.15 1.53
N ALA A 172 2.68 -19.42 0.69
CA ALA A 172 2.57 -19.28 -0.76
C ALA A 172 1.42 -20.10 -1.37
N GLU A 173 1.17 -21.33 -0.90
CA GLU A 173 0.05 -22.15 -1.38
C GLU A 173 -1.30 -21.52 -1.02
N PHE A 174 -1.44 -21.03 0.21
CA PHE A 174 -2.65 -20.37 0.69
C PHE A 174 -2.89 -19.03 -0.02
N ASN A 175 -1.85 -18.21 -0.17
CA ASN A 175 -1.91 -16.92 -0.85
C ASN A 175 -2.31 -17.10 -2.32
N LYS A 176 -1.76 -18.11 -2.99
CA LYS A 176 -2.15 -18.45 -4.36
C LYS A 176 -3.62 -18.88 -4.43
N ALA A 177 -4.06 -19.74 -3.50
CA ALA A 177 -5.45 -20.19 -3.45
C ALA A 177 -6.43 -19.03 -3.23
N ILE A 178 -6.09 -18.06 -2.37
CA ILE A 178 -6.91 -16.85 -2.16
C ILE A 178 -6.95 -15.98 -3.41
N ALA A 179 -5.80 -15.72 -4.03
CA ALA A 179 -5.70 -14.84 -5.21
C ALA A 179 -6.51 -15.36 -6.41
N GLU A 180 -6.74 -16.68 -6.49
CA GLU A 180 -7.56 -17.32 -7.53
C GLU A 180 -9.07 -17.22 -7.26
N ILE A 181 -9.52 -16.84 -6.05
CA ILE A 181 -10.94 -16.75 -5.70
C ILE A 181 -11.44 -15.33 -5.95
N PRO A 182 -12.37 -15.11 -6.91
CA PRO A 182 -12.99 -13.80 -7.08
C PRO A 182 -13.78 -13.38 -5.84
N VAL A 183 -13.71 -12.11 -5.45
CA VAL A 183 -14.38 -11.57 -4.24
C VAL A 183 -15.87 -11.91 -4.19
N GLY A 184 -16.60 -11.76 -5.29
CA GLY A 184 -18.02 -12.10 -5.35
C GLY A 184 -18.32 -13.59 -5.18
N VAL A 185 -17.39 -14.46 -5.58
CA VAL A 185 -17.49 -15.91 -5.36
C VAL A 185 -17.21 -16.24 -3.90
N ALA A 186 -16.19 -15.60 -3.29
CA ALA A 186 -15.91 -15.76 -1.86
C ALA A 186 -17.15 -15.37 -1.02
N LEU A 187 -17.72 -14.19 -1.28
CA LEU A 187 -18.93 -13.73 -0.59
C LEU A 187 -20.10 -14.71 -0.76
N LEU A 188 -20.35 -15.20 -1.98
CA LEU A 188 -21.42 -16.16 -2.23
C LEU A 188 -21.19 -17.48 -1.48
N ARG A 189 -19.95 -18.02 -1.47
CA ARG A 189 -19.61 -19.23 -0.71
C ARG A 189 -19.89 -19.04 0.78
N THR A 190 -19.49 -17.90 1.34
CA THR A 190 -19.73 -17.56 2.74
C THR A 190 -21.23 -17.45 3.05
N LEU A 191 -22.03 -16.81 2.18
CA LEU A 191 -23.47 -16.72 2.38
C LEU A 191 -24.15 -18.10 2.33
N ILE A 192 -23.76 -18.97 1.40
CA ILE A 192 -24.28 -20.34 1.32
C ILE A 192 -23.96 -21.10 2.62
N ASP A 193 -22.72 -21.02 3.09
CA ASP A 193 -22.25 -21.69 4.31
C ASP A 193 -22.96 -21.17 5.57
N GLN A 194 -22.92 -19.86 5.80
CA GLN A 194 -23.47 -19.23 7.01
C GLN A 194 -25.00 -19.35 7.10
N HIS A 195 -25.70 -19.40 5.96
CA HIS A 195 -27.14 -19.65 5.91
C HIS A 195 -27.51 -21.13 5.74
N LYS A 196 -26.53 -22.05 5.73
CA LYS A 196 -26.71 -23.50 5.58
C LYS A 196 -27.53 -23.89 4.35
N LEU A 197 -27.31 -23.17 3.25
CA LEU A 197 -28.07 -23.34 2.02
C LEU A 197 -27.47 -24.47 1.17
N SER A 198 -28.34 -25.20 0.50
CA SER A 198 -27.97 -26.03 -0.64
C SER A 198 -27.97 -25.18 -1.92
N TYR A 199 -27.29 -25.65 -2.96
CA TYR A 199 -27.28 -24.96 -4.26
C TYR A 199 -28.67 -24.85 -4.91
N SER A 200 -29.62 -25.70 -4.52
CA SER A 200 -31.01 -25.61 -4.97
C SER A 200 -31.77 -24.46 -4.32
N ASP A 201 -31.33 -23.99 -3.16
CA ASP A 201 -32.04 -22.95 -2.41
C ASP A 201 -31.80 -21.55 -2.99
N LEU A 202 -30.90 -21.40 -3.96
CA LEU A 202 -30.59 -20.16 -4.69
C LEU A 202 -31.25 -20.09 -6.07
N LYS A 203 -32.34 -20.86 -6.26
CA LYS A 203 -33.02 -20.97 -7.55
C LYS A 203 -33.62 -19.65 -8.01
N ASP A 204 -34.10 -18.83 -7.10
CA ASP A 204 -34.81 -17.59 -7.43
C ASP A 204 -33.84 -16.44 -7.73
N GLU A 205 -32.61 -16.49 -7.22
CA GLU A 205 -31.60 -15.45 -7.40
C GLU A 205 -30.59 -15.75 -8.51
N ILE A 206 -30.18 -17.02 -8.62
CA ILE A 206 -29.15 -17.45 -9.58
C ILE A 206 -29.76 -18.40 -10.62
N GLY A 207 -30.57 -19.35 -10.19
CA GLY A 207 -31.17 -20.36 -11.07
C GLY A 207 -30.76 -21.78 -10.73
N SER A 208 -30.56 -22.62 -11.74
CA SER A 208 -30.34 -24.06 -11.51
C SER A 208 -29.13 -24.35 -10.61
N LYS A 209 -29.20 -25.45 -9.84
CA LYS A 209 -28.07 -25.98 -9.05
C LYS A 209 -26.78 -26.11 -9.86
N SER A 210 -26.88 -26.47 -11.14
CA SER A 210 -25.74 -26.55 -12.06
C SER A 210 -25.10 -25.18 -12.29
N LEU A 211 -25.90 -24.15 -12.53
CA LEU A 211 -25.41 -22.78 -12.72
C LEU A 211 -24.72 -22.24 -11.45
N VAL A 212 -25.29 -22.49 -10.27
CA VAL A 212 -24.65 -22.15 -8.99
C VAL A 212 -23.29 -22.83 -8.88
N SER A 213 -23.21 -24.13 -9.19
CA SER A 213 -21.94 -24.87 -9.16
C SER A 213 -20.90 -24.33 -10.15
N GLN A 214 -21.32 -23.93 -11.35
CA GLN A 214 -20.43 -23.35 -12.37
C GLN A 214 -19.91 -21.97 -11.97
N ILE A 215 -20.72 -21.18 -11.26
CA ILE A 215 -20.29 -19.88 -10.72
C ILE A 215 -19.26 -20.09 -9.60
N LEU A 216 -19.55 -21.00 -8.68
CA LEU A 216 -18.65 -21.29 -7.56
C LEU A 216 -17.32 -21.90 -7.98
N SER A 217 -17.25 -22.58 -9.14
CA SER A 217 -16.02 -23.11 -9.71
C SER A 217 -15.29 -22.14 -10.65
N GLY A 218 -15.81 -20.94 -10.86
CA GLY A 218 -15.21 -19.93 -11.74
C GLY A 218 -15.46 -20.14 -13.24
N GLN A 219 -16.23 -21.16 -13.64
CA GLN A 219 -16.60 -21.38 -15.04
C GLN A 219 -17.61 -20.36 -15.56
N ARG A 220 -18.37 -19.73 -14.65
CA ARG A 220 -19.32 -18.65 -14.94
C ARG A 220 -19.14 -17.51 -13.94
N SER A 221 -19.44 -16.29 -14.34
CA SER A 221 -19.41 -15.13 -13.45
C SER A 221 -20.81 -14.78 -12.95
N LEU A 222 -20.89 -14.14 -11.77
CA LEU A 222 -22.12 -13.51 -11.31
C LEU A 222 -22.52 -12.38 -12.24
N THR A 223 -23.79 -12.34 -12.65
CA THR A 223 -24.35 -11.23 -13.43
C THR A 223 -24.85 -10.14 -12.50
N ILE A 224 -25.03 -8.91 -13.01
CA ILE A 224 -25.63 -7.81 -12.24
C ILE A 224 -27.03 -8.21 -11.71
N THR A 225 -27.79 -8.99 -12.47
CA THR A 225 -29.11 -9.49 -12.05
C THR A 225 -28.98 -10.45 -10.86
N HIS A 226 -28.02 -11.40 -10.91
CA HIS A 226 -27.76 -12.28 -9.77
C HIS A 226 -27.36 -11.48 -8.54
N ILE A 227 -26.43 -10.53 -8.70
CA ILE A 227 -25.94 -9.69 -7.59
C ILE A 227 -27.10 -8.92 -6.95
N LYS A 228 -27.99 -8.31 -7.75
CA LYS A 228 -29.16 -7.59 -7.24
C LYS A 228 -30.12 -8.50 -6.47
N ALA A 229 -30.40 -9.70 -6.98
CA ALA A 229 -31.29 -10.64 -6.34
C ALA A 229 -30.70 -11.20 -5.03
N LEU A 230 -29.43 -11.59 -5.03
CA LEU A 230 -28.69 -12.02 -3.83
C LEU A 230 -28.62 -10.90 -2.79
N SER A 231 -28.32 -9.68 -3.22
CA SER A 231 -28.28 -8.50 -2.35
C SER A 231 -29.63 -8.26 -1.68
N ALA A 232 -30.73 -8.37 -2.43
CA ALA A 232 -32.09 -8.22 -1.91
C ALA A 232 -32.44 -9.32 -0.90
N ARG A 233 -32.08 -10.58 -1.19
CA ARG A 233 -32.35 -11.71 -0.28
C ARG A 233 -31.58 -11.60 1.04
N PHE A 234 -30.29 -11.30 0.98
CA PHE A 234 -29.40 -11.35 2.15
C PHE A 234 -29.21 -10.00 2.85
N GLY A 235 -29.78 -8.91 2.31
CA GLY A 235 -29.65 -7.57 2.87
C GLY A 235 -28.22 -7.00 2.78
N VAL A 236 -27.44 -7.45 1.80
CA VAL A 236 -26.04 -7.03 1.59
C VAL A 236 -25.93 -6.02 0.45
N LYS A 237 -24.84 -5.24 0.42
CA LYS A 237 -24.61 -4.25 -0.63
C LYS A 237 -24.13 -4.94 -1.92
N PRO A 238 -24.66 -4.58 -3.11
CA PRO A 238 -24.19 -5.10 -4.40
C PRO A 238 -22.68 -4.91 -4.64
N GLU A 239 -22.12 -3.82 -4.13
CA GLU A 239 -20.69 -3.47 -4.24
C GLU A 239 -19.77 -4.52 -3.61
N TRP A 240 -20.25 -5.31 -2.64
CA TRP A 240 -19.44 -6.34 -2.00
C TRP A 240 -19.20 -7.58 -2.88
N PHE A 241 -19.86 -7.67 -4.05
CA PHE A 241 -19.63 -8.73 -5.03
C PHE A 241 -18.62 -8.35 -6.12
N LEU A 242 -18.12 -7.11 -6.13
CA LEU A 242 -17.30 -6.53 -7.21
C LEU A 242 -15.81 -6.46 -6.85
#